data_AF-A0A931GJZ2-F1
#
_entry.id   AF-A0A931GJZ2-F1
#
_cell.length_a   1.000
_cell.length_b   1.000
_cell.length_c   1.000
_cell.angle_alpha   90.00
_cell.angle_beta   90.00
_cell.angle_gamma   90.00
#
_symmetry.space_group_name_H-M   'P 1'
#
loop_
_entity.id
_entity.type
_entity.pdbx_description
1 polymer ?
#
loop_
_entity_poly.entity_id
_entity_poly.type
_entity_poly.pdbx_seq_one_letter_code
_entity_poly.pdbx_strand_id
1 'polypeptide(L)' 'MTKSWLDKNNVTYKTVDLSEDPQALAAVKGLGYMGAPVVIVSRGDTRDESHWYGFRVDLLKEFCVSEGAAA' A
#
# COMPACT_ATOMS: atom_id res chain seq x y z
N MET A 1 2.86 9.53 -8.90
CA MET A 1 2.68 8.32 -9.73
C MET A 1 1.74 7.31 -9.06
N THR A 2 1.97 6.88 -7.80
CA THR A 2 1.08 5.92 -7.10
C THR A 2 -0.34 6.44 -6.82
N LYS A 3 -0.46 7.67 -6.31
CA LYS A 3 -1.76 8.29 -5.98
C LYS A 3 -2.71 8.36 -7.18
N SER A 4 -2.21 8.80 -8.34
CA SER A 4 -2.99 8.92 -9.57
C SER A 4 -3.49 7.58 -10.13
N TRP A 5 -2.77 6.48 -9.86
CA TRP A 5 -3.22 5.15 -10.27
C TRP A 5 -4.36 4.67 -9.37
N LEU A 6 -4.23 4.85 -8.05
CA LEU A 6 -5.27 4.50 -7.09
C LEU A 6 -6.57 5.29 -7.35
N ASP A 7 -6.43 6.59 -7.62
CA ASP A 7 -7.54 7.48 -7.98
C ASP A 7 -8.27 7.01 -9.24
N LYS A 8 -7.52 6.63 -10.28
CA LYS A 8 -8.07 6.07 -11.53
C LYS A 8 -8.80 4.74 -11.34
N ASN A 9 -8.36 3.91 -10.40
CA ASN A 9 -8.95 2.61 -10.13
C ASN A 9 -10.04 2.67 -9.04
N ASN A 10 -10.43 3.87 -8.60
CA ASN A 10 -11.42 4.09 -7.53
C ASN A 10 -11.10 3.31 -6.24
N VAL A 11 -9.80 3.12 -5.97
CA VAL A 11 -9.34 2.37 -4.81
C VAL A 11 -9.36 3.30 -3.61
N THR A 12 -10.01 2.90 -2.52
CA THR A 12 -9.91 3.61 -1.25
C THR A 12 -8.52 3.43 -0.66
N TYR A 13 -7.74 4.52 -0.56
CA TYR A 13 -6.42 4.52 0.07
C TYR A 13 -6.31 5.63 1.10
N LYS A 14 -5.51 5.39 2.15
CA LYS A 14 -5.12 6.41 3.11
C LYS A 14 -3.70 6.85 2.80
N THR A 15 -3.50 8.15 2.57
CA THR A 15 -2.15 8.72 2.53
C THR A 15 -1.68 8.91 3.97
N VAL A 16 -0.55 8.31 4.32
CA VAL A 16 0.11 8.53 5.61
C VAL A 16 1.45 9.20 5.31
N ASP A 17 1.67 10.38 5.89
CA ASP A 17 2.94 11.09 5.76
C ASP A 17 3.90 10.62 6.86
N LEU A 18 5.01 10.00 6.46
CA LEU A 18 5.99 9.46 7.40
C LEU A 18 6.78 10.55 8.14
N SER A 19 6.78 11.79 7.63
CA SER A 19 7.40 12.93 8.31
C SER A 19 6.52 13.49 9.43
N GLU A 20 5.20 13.34 9.31
CA GLU A 20 4.23 13.85 10.28
C GLU A 20 3.72 12.76 11.23
N ASP A 21 3.81 11.48 10.83
CA ASP A 21 3.37 10.33 11.62
C ASP A 21 4.57 9.49 12.13
N PRO A 22 5.05 9.75 13.36
CA PRO A 22 6.16 9.02 13.94
C PRO A 22 5.83 7.55 14.21
N GLN A 23 4.55 7.19 14.32
CA GLN A 23 4.12 5.82 14.58
C GLN A 23 4.25 4.95 13.32
N ALA A 24 3.84 5.49 12.16
CA ALA A 24 4.04 4.88 10.86
C ALA A 24 5.54 4.79 10.51
N LEU A 25 6.32 5.82 10.83
CA LEU A 25 7.78 5.79 10.65
C LEU A 25 8.43 4.70 11.52
N ALA A 26 7.99 4.52 12.77
CA ALA A 26 8.46 3.42 13.63
C ALA A 26 8.06 2.05 13.07
N ALA A 27 6.84 1.89 12.56
CA ALA A 27 6.38 0.65 11.93
C ALA A 27 7.22 0.32 10.68
N VAL A 28 7.41 1.27 9.77
CA VAL A 28 8.21 1.11 8.55
C VAL A 28 9.67 0.78 8.88
N LYS A 29 10.26 1.43 9.89
CA LYS A 29 11.60 1.11 10.39
C LYS A 29 11.67 -0.28 11.01
N GLY A 30 10.66 -0.68 11.79
CA GLY A 30 10.58 -2.01 12.40
C GLY A 30 10.50 -3.14 11.36
N LEU A 31 9.93 -2.84 10.19
CA LEU A 31 9.88 -3.74 9.04
C LEU A 31 11.18 -3.78 8.23
N GLY A 32 12.18 -2.96 8.57
CA GLY A 32 13.48 -2.91 7.89
C GLY A 32 13.48 -2.15 6.57
N TYR A 33 12.39 -1.45 6.23
CA TYR A 33 12.34 -0.64 5.01
C TYR A 33 13.14 0.65 5.20
N MET A 34 14.13 0.86 4.33
CA MET A 34 15.03 2.02 4.37
C MET A 34 14.71 3.09 3.31
N GLY A 35 13.67 2.89 2.50
CA GLY A 35 13.33 3.79 1.39
C GLY A 35 11.81 4.00 1.27
N ALA A 36 11.42 5.26 1.09
CA ALA A 36 10.08 5.63 0.63
C ALA A 36 10.02 5.55 -0.91
N PRO A 37 8.85 5.26 -1.53
CA PRO A 37 7.53 5.09 -0.92
C PRO A 37 7.27 3.67 -0.39
N VAL A 38 6.51 3.55 0.70
CA VAL A 38 6.02 2.28 1.26
C VAL A 38 4.51 2.22 1.07
N VAL A 39 4.01 1.08 0.60
CA VAL A 39 2.58 0.82 0.42
C VAL A 39 2.19 -0.35 1.32
N ILE A 40 1.10 -0.17 2.07
CA ILE A 40 0.53 -1.19 2.95
C ILE A 40 -0.93 -1.36 2.52
N VAL A 41 -1.32 -2.60 2.25
CA VAL A 41 -2.68 -3.00 1.89
C VAL A 41 -3.20 -3.92 2.98
N SER A 42 -4.25 -3.49 3.66
CA SER A 42 -4.97 -4.30 4.65
C SER A 42 -6.31 -4.68 4.06
N ARG A 43 -6.49 -5.96 3.71
CA ARG A 43 -7.67 -6.42 2.96
C ARG A 43 -8.80 -6.87 3.88
N GLY A 44 -9.28 -6.00 4.78
CA GLY A 44 -10.50 -6.17 5.60
C GLY A 44 -10.52 -7.33 6.61
N ASP A 45 -9.95 -8.48 6.27
CA ASP A 45 -9.65 -9.60 7.14
C ASP A 45 -8.30 -9.36 7.80
N THR A 46 -8.28 -9.45 9.12
CA THR A 46 -7.14 -9.17 10.01
C THR A 46 -5.96 -10.14 9.85
N ARG A 47 -6.02 -11.04 8.85
CA ARG A 47 -5.03 -12.10 8.63
C ARG A 47 -4.08 -11.84 7.47
N ASP A 48 -4.45 -10.98 6.51
CA ASP A 48 -3.67 -10.77 5.29
C ASP A 48 -3.35 -9.28 5.10
N GLU A 49 -2.36 -8.80 5.85
CA GLU A 49 -1.71 -7.50 5.61
C GLU A 49 -0.55 -7.69 4.64
N SER A 50 -0.62 -7.04 3.48
CA SER A 50 0.43 -7.07 2.46
C SER A 50 1.11 -5.72 2.35
N HIS A 51 2.43 -5.69 2.42
CA HIS A 51 3.21 -4.46 2.33
C HIS A 51 4.41 -4.60 1.41
N TRP A 52 4.83 -3.51 0.80
CA TRP A 52 6.03 -3.47 -0.03
C TRP A 52 6.61 -2.07 -0.12
N TYR A 53 7.89 -2.00 -0.50
CA TYR A 53 8.56 -0.75 -0.82
C TYR A 53 8.64 -0.53 -2.33
N GLY A 54 8.66 0.73 -2.74
CA GLY A 54 8.75 1.16 -4.13
C GLY A 54 7.42 1.19 -4.88
N PHE A 55 7.46 1.72 -6.10
CA PHE A 55 6.30 1.82 -6.96
C PHE A 55 6.12 0.54 -7.78
N ARG A 56 5.22 -0.34 -7.33
CA ARG A 56 4.92 -1.64 -7.98
C ARG A 56 3.46 -1.67 -8.43
N VAL A 57 3.25 -1.43 -9.72
CA VAL A 57 1.90 -1.47 -10.33
C VAL A 57 1.31 -2.88 -10.34
N ASP A 58 2.16 -3.91 -10.42
CA ASP A 58 1.74 -5.31 -10.42
C ASP A 58 1.07 -5.69 -9.09
N LEU A 59 1.71 -5.34 -7.97
CA LEU A 59 1.16 -5.56 -6.62
C LEU A 59 -0.09 -4.70 -6.40
N LEU A 60 -0.12 -3.46 -6.89
CA LEU A 60 -1.31 -2.62 -6.83
C LEU A 60 -2.50 -3.27 -7.55
N LYS A 61 -2.28 -3.87 -8.72
CA LYS A 61 -3.33 -4.62 -9.42
C LYS A 61 -3.76 -5.84 -8.62
N GLU A 62 -2.82 -6.64 -8.13
CA GLU A 62 -3.12 -7.87 -7.39
C GLU A 62 -3.86 -7.62 -6.06
N PHE A 63 -3.44 -6.60 -5.31
CA PHE A 63 -3.94 -6.33 -3.96
C PHE A 63 -5.06 -5.28 -3.89
N CYS A 64 -5.08 -4.27 -4.77
CA CYS A 64 -6.12 -3.24 -4.76
C CYS A 64 -7.22 -3.47 -5.80
N VAL A 65 -6.97 -4.22 -6.87
CA VAL A 65 -8.00 -4.62 -7.83
C VAL A 65 -8.28 -6.09 -7.58
N SER A 66 -9.07 -6.35 -6.53
CA SER A 66 -9.48 -7.70 -6.18
C SER A 66 -10.07 -8.43 -7.38
N GLU A 67 -9.59 -9.65 -7.62
CA GLU A 67 -10.08 -10.64 -8.60
C GLU A 67 -11.62 -10.65 -8.72
N GLY A 68 -12.11 -9.93 -9.73
CA GLY A 68 -13.38 -10.19 -10.41
C GLY A 68 -13.18 -10.36 -11.92
N ALA A 69 -11.94 -10.57 -12.36
CA ALA A 69 -11.56 -10.65 -13.77
C ALA A 69 -10.56 -11.80 -14.02
N ALA A 70 -10.89 -12.99 -13.51
CA ALA A 70 -10.46 -14.24 -14.11
C ALA A 70 -11.74 -14.93 -14.61
N ALA A 71 -11.81 -15.11 -15.93
CA ALA A 71 -12.94 -15.60 -16.71
C ALA A 71 -13.29 -17.07 -16.44
#